data_AF-A0A397CTT0-F1
#
_entry.id   AF-A0A397CTT0-F1
#
_cell.length_a   1.000
_cell.length_b   1.000
_cell.length_c   1.000
_cell.angle_alpha   90.00
_cell.angle_beta   90.00
_cell.angle_gamma   90.00
#
_symmetry.space_group_name_H-M   'P 1'
#
loop_
_entity.id
_entity.type
_entity.pdbx_description
1 polymer ?
#
loop_
_entity_poly.entity_id
_entity_poly.type
_entity_poly.pdbx_seq_one_letter_code
_entity_poly.pdbx_strand_id
1 'polypeptide(L)'
;RGQIAVWKADGKSVMFMSKSLGKSWKATSNYLKDPVKYGKRFKGGRPSKLNEYDLRRLFREATKSGMSSTKIVSTLELPISSRSVREKLSSNMIFNYVKRKCHAVPHR
;
A
#
# COMPACT_ATOMS: atom_id res chain seq x y z
N ARG A 1 -22.40 -16.04 -3.00
CA ARG A 1 -22.05 -16.81 -1.78
C ARG A 1 -23.24 -17.62 -1.27
N GLY A 2 -24.42 -17.02 -1.10
CA GLY A 2 -25.65 -17.74 -0.71
C GLY A 2 -26.04 -18.90 -1.65
N GLN A 3 -25.94 -18.72 -2.97
CA GLN A 3 -26.26 -19.76 -3.96
C GLN A 3 -25.43 -21.05 -3.80
N ILE A 4 -24.16 -20.94 -3.40
CA ILE A 4 -23.29 -22.12 -3.16
C ILE A 4 -23.80 -22.93 -1.96
N ALA A 5 -24.32 -22.27 -0.93
CA ALA A 5 -24.86 -22.95 0.24
C ALA A 5 -26.15 -23.71 -0.10
N VAL A 6 -27.03 -23.10 -0.89
CA VAL A 6 -28.26 -23.74 -1.39
C VAL A 6 -27.93 -24.96 -2.24
N TRP A 7 -27.08 -24.83 -3.27
CA TRP A 7 -26.69 -25.96 -4.11
C TRP A 7 -25.94 -27.06 -3.37
N LYS A 8 -25.21 -26.70 -2.31
CA LYS A 8 -24.56 -27.70 -1.45
C LYS A 8 -25.58 -28.47 -0.63
N ALA A 9 -26.64 -27.83 -0.13
CA ALA A 9 -27.76 -28.50 0.54
C ALA A 9 -28.53 -29.39 -0.44
N ASP A 10 -28.70 -28.96 -1.69
CA ASP A 10 -29.34 -29.73 -2.77
C ASP A 10 -28.45 -30.86 -3.34
N GLY A 11 -27.29 -31.14 -2.74
CA GLY A 11 -26.40 -32.22 -3.16
C GLY A 11 -25.72 -32.02 -4.53
N LYS A 12 -25.73 -30.80 -5.10
CA LYS A 12 -25.11 -30.52 -6.40
C LYS A 12 -23.59 -30.67 -6.33
N SER A 13 -22.99 -31.10 -7.44
CA SER A 13 -21.55 -31.29 -7.54
C SER A 13 -20.79 -29.97 -7.57
N VAL A 14 -19.53 -29.99 -7.10
CA VAL A 14 -18.65 -28.81 -7.14
C VAL A 14 -18.38 -28.36 -8.58
N MET A 15 -18.37 -29.30 -9.53
CA MET A 15 -18.22 -29.00 -10.95
C MET A 15 -19.44 -28.26 -11.51
N PHE A 16 -20.65 -28.66 -11.12
CA PHE A 16 -21.87 -27.94 -11.45
C PHE A 16 -21.82 -26.51 -10.90
N MET A 17 -21.56 -26.35 -9.60
CA MET A 17 -21.48 -25.04 -8.95
C MET A 17 -20.44 -24.13 -9.61
N SER A 18 -19.28 -24.68 -9.95
CA SER A 18 -18.21 -23.95 -10.64
C SER A 18 -18.62 -23.45 -12.03
N LYS A 19 -19.23 -24.32 -12.85
CA LYS A 19 -19.73 -23.96 -14.18
C LYS A 19 -20.85 -22.92 -14.11
N SER A 20 -21.82 -23.12 -13.21
CA SER A 20 -22.93 -22.19 -13.00
C SER A 20 -22.49 -20.82 -12.49
N LEU A 21 -21.37 -20.72 -11.76
CA LEU A 21 -20.82 -19.45 -11.26
C LEU A 21 -19.79 -18.81 -12.21
N GLY A 22 -19.36 -19.51 -13.26
CA GLY A 22 -18.21 -19.10 -14.07
C GLY A 22 -16.92 -18.93 -13.26
N LYS A 23 -16.77 -19.70 -12.17
CA LYS A 23 -15.59 -19.66 -11.29
C LYS A 23 -14.82 -20.96 -11.40
N SER A 24 -13.53 -20.94 -11.08
CA SER A 24 -12.73 -22.16 -11.13
C SER A 24 -13.25 -23.19 -10.11
N TRP A 25 -13.13 -24.47 -10.47
CA TRP A 25 -13.47 -25.58 -9.60
C TRP A 25 -12.74 -25.49 -8.27
N LYS A 26 -11.45 -25.12 -8.31
CA LYS A 26 -10.59 -25.01 -7.13
C LYS A 26 -10.98 -23.83 -6.23
N ALA A 27 -11.40 -22.69 -6.79
CA ALA A 27 -11.93 -21.58 -5.99
C ALA A 27 -13.21 -21.96 -5.26
N THR A 28 -14.13 -22.66 -5.93
CA THR A 28 -15.39 -23.14 -5.36
C THR A 28 -15.15 -24.20 -4.27
N SER A 29 -14.24 -25.16 -4.53
CA SER A 29 -13.82 -26.17 -3.56
C SER A 29 -13.17 -25.56 -2.32
N ASN A 30 -12.24 -24.61 -2.49
CA ASN A 30 -11.60 -23.91 -1.38
C ASN A 30 -12.59 -23.08 -0.56
N TYR A 31 -13.58 -22.46 -1.20
CA TYR A 31 -14.66 -21.77 -0.51
C TYR A 31 -15.51 -22.73 0.33
N LEU A 32 -15.88 -23.90 -0.21
CA LEU A 32 -16.67 -24.90 0.52
C LEU A 32 -15.93 -25.50 1.72
N LYS A 33 -14.60 -25.63 1.65
CA LYS A 33 -13.78 -26.13 2.77
C LYS A 33 -13.75 -25.19 3.96
N ASP A 34 -13.68 -23.88 3.72
CA ASP A 34 -13.62 -22.87 4.77
C ASP A 34 -14.27 -21.56 4.29
N PRO A 35 -15.61 -21.48 4.29
CA PRO A 35 -16.34 -20.33 3.77
C PRO A 35 -16.14 -19.08 4.61
N VAL A 36 -15.84 -19.26 5.91
CA VAL A 36 -15.67 -18.16 6.87
C VAL A 36 -14.35 -17.45 6.66
N LYS A 37 -13.25 -18.18 6.40
CA LYS A 37 -11.91 -17.59 6.17
C LYS A 37 -11.62 -17.33 4.70
N TYR A 38 -12.45 -17.78 3.76
CA TYR A 38 -12.26 -17.55 2.34
C TYR A 38 -12.20 -16.06 2.00
N GLY A 39 -11.11 -15.64 1.35
CA GLY A 39 -10.87 -14.24 0.99
C GLY A 39 -10.38 -13.34 2.12
N LYS A 40 -10.23 -13.86 3.37
CA LYS A 40 -9.73 -13.08 4.51
C LYS A 40 -8.21 -13.18 4.71
N ARG A 41 -7.53 -14.06 3.97
CA ARG A 41 -6.08 -14.33 4.09
C ARG A 41 -5.22 -13.31 3.33
N PHE A 42 -5.51 -12.01 3.47
CA PHE A 42 -4.64 -10.99 2.90
C PHE A 42 -3.43 -10.77 3.83
N LYS A 43 -2.22 -11.04 3.33
CA LYS A 43 -0.98 -10.92 4.11
C LYS A 43 -0.37 -9.52 4.10
N GLY A 44 -1.07 -8.54 3.52
CA GLY A 44 -0.48 -7.22 3.27
C GLY A 44 0.42 -7.20 2.03
N GLY A 45 0.94 -6.00 1.74
CA GLY A 45 1.92 -5.77 0.68
C GLY A 45 3.36 -5.92 1.17
N ARG A 46 4.31 -5.46 0.35
CA ARG A 46 5.73 -5.44 0.72
C ARG A 46 5.97 -4.55 1.95
N PRO A 47 6.79 -4.98 2.93
CA PRO A 47 7.14 -4.14 4.08
C PRO A 47 7.80 -2.83 3.63
N SER A 48 7.62 -1.78 4.43
CA SER A 48 8.22 -0.48 4.14
C SER A 48 9.75 -0.54 4.25
N LYS A 49 10.44 0.20 3.39
CA LYS A 49 11.91 0.39 3.50
C LYS A 49 12.30 1.33 4.65
N LEU A 50 11.38 2.14 5.15
CA LEU A 50 11.62 3.04 6.27
C LEU A 50 11.19 2.38 7.57
N ASN A 51 12.05 2.47 8.58
CA ASN A 51 11.68 2.21 9.95
C ASN A 51 10.88 3.42 10.52
N GLU A 52 10.10 3.19 11.57
CA GLU A 52 9.33 4.24 12.27
C GLU A 52 10.24 5.34 12.84
N TYR A 53 11.47 4.99 13.22
CA TYR A 53 12.47 5.95 13.68
C TYR A 53 12.89 6.92 12.56
N ASP A 54 13.22 6.40 11.39
CA ASP A 54 13.63 7.21 10.23
C ASP A 54 12.48 8.07 9.72
N LEU A 55 11.25 7.53 9.77
CA LEU A 55 10.04 8.27 9.42
C LEU A 55 9.82 9.47 10.35
N ARG A 56 10.06 9.31 11.65
CA ARG A 56 10.04 10.42 12.62
C ARG A 56 11.14 11.44 12.36
N ARG A 57 12.37 11.00 12.07
CA ARG A 57 13.48 11.91 11.71
C ARG A 57 13.19 12.69 10.44
N LEU A 58 12.64 12.03 9.42
CA LEU A 58 12.23 12.64 8.16
C LEU A 58 11.22 13.75 8.41
N PHE A 59 10.17 13.51 9.19
CA PHE A 59 9.18 14.55 9.51
C PHE A 59 9.78 15.70 10.30
N ARG A 60 10.64 15.41 11.28
CA ARG A 60 11.32 16.46 12.07
C ARG A 60 12.23 17.34 11.21
N GLU A 61 12.98 16.75 10.28
CA GLU A 61 13.82 17.52 9.35
C GLU A 61 12.99 18.30 8.33
N ALA A 62 11.84 17.77 7.90
CA ALA A 62 10.95 18.46 6.98
C ALA A 62 10.30 19.71 7.59
N THR A 63 10.11 19.77 8.90
CA THR A 63 9.61 20.96 9.61
C THR A 63 10.63 22.11 9.61
N LYS A 64 11.93 21.82 9.44
CA LYS A 64 12.95 22.87 9.37
C LYS A 64 12.81 23.65 8.06
N SER A 65 12.90 24.98 8.15
CA SER A 65 12.81 25.86 6.99
C SER A 65 13.90 25.56 5.96
N GLY A 66 13.54 25.48 4.68
CA GLY A 66 14.48 25.40 3.57
C GLY A 66 14.94 24.00 3.15
N MET A 67 14.44 22.94 3.78
CA MET A 67 14.78 21.56 3.41
C MET A 67 14.02 21.09 2.16
N SER A 68 14.71 20.42 1.23
CA SER A 68 14.07 19.73 0.08
C SER A 68 14.13 18.24 0.31
N SER A 69 13.25 17.49 -0.36
CA SER A 69 13.26 16.03 -0.33
C SER A 69 14.65 15.44 -0.60
N THR A 70 15.40 15.97 -1.59
CA THR A 70 16.77 15.53 -1.87
C THR A 70 17.74 15.83 -0.73
N LYS A 71 17.67 17.03 -0.13
CA LYS A 71 18.51 17.39 1.01
C LYS A 71 18.20 16.52 2.23
N ILE A 72 16.93 16.22 2.47
CA ILE A 72 16.50 15.35 3.57
C ILE A 72 17.09 13.94 3.39
N VAL A 73 17.04 13.37 2.19
CA VAL A 73 17.63 12.05 1.91
C VAL A 73 19.14 12.07 2.16
N SER A 74 19.86 13.07 1.65
CA SER A 74 21.31 13.15 1.83
C SER A 74 21.72 13.41 3.28
N THR A 75 20.99 14.27 4.01
CA THR A 75 21.32 14.61 5.40
C THR A 75 21.02 13.48 6.38
N LEU A 76 19.98 12.68 6.11
CA LEU A 76 19.57 11.57 6.97
C LEU A 76 20.09 10.20 6.49
N GLU A 77 20.77 10.15 5.35
CA GLU A 77 21.27 8.95 4.68
C GLU A 77 20.19 7.86 4.52
N LEU A 78 18.98 8.29 4.11
CA LEU A 78 17.83 7.39 4.06
C LEU A 78 17.95 6.38 2.91
N PRO A 79 17.55 5.11 3.10
CA PRO A 79 17.58 4.07 2.06
C PRO A 79 16.39 4.20 1.07
N ILE A 80 15.93 5.42 0.80
CA ILE A 80 14.79 5.71 -0.06
C ILE A 80 15.06 6.89 -0.99
N SER A 81 14.35 6.93 -2.12
CA SER A 81 14.45 8.01 -3.09
C SER A 81 13.82 9.32 -2.58
N SER A 82 14.27 10.44 -3.13
CA SER A 82 13.66 11.76 -2.88
C SER A 82 12.19 11.82 -3.27
N ARG A 83 11.77 11.06 -4.29
CA ARG A 83 10.36 10.90 -4.68
C ARG A 83 9.56 10.22 -3.58
N SER A 84 10.07 9.14 -3.00
CA SER A 84 9.41 8.44 -1.89
C SER A 84 9.26 9.35 -0.66
N VAL A 85 10.25 10.19 -0.36
CA VAL A 85 10.14 11.22 0.68
C VAL A 85 9.00 12.18 0.38
N ARG A 86 8.89 12.67 -0.87
CA ARG A 86 7.79 13.55 -1.28
C ARG A 86 6.43 12.89 -1.10
N GLU A 87 6.27 11.64 -1.51
CA GLU A 87 5.02 10.88 -1.35
C GLU A 87 4.65 10.72 0.13
N LYS A 88 5.63 10.50 1.02
CA LYS A 88 5.39 10.43 2.47
C LYS A 88 4.98 11.77 3.06
N LEU A 89 5.59 12.86 2.61
CA LEU A 89 5.21 14.20 3.05
C LEU A 89 3.82 14.59 2.54
N SER A 90 3.49 14.31 1.28
CA SER A 90 2.18 14.62 0.70
C SER A 90 1.04 13.75 1.26
N SER A 91 1.36 12.56 1.76
CA SER A 91 0.39 11.70 2.44
C SER A 91 0.01 12.21 3.84
N ASN A 92 0.79 13.16 4.38
CA ASN A 92 0.56 13.72 5.71
C ASN A 92 -0.14 15.09 5.58
N MET A 93 -1.23 15.28 6.32
CA MET A 93 -2.05 16.50 6.29
C MET A 93 -1.31 17.76 6.74
N ILE A 94 -0.18 17.63 7.42
CA ILE A 94 0.59 18.75 7.98
C ILE A 94 1.44 19.46 6.92
N PHE A 95 1.89 18.75 5.88
CA PHE A 95 2.87 19.27 4.93
C PHE A 95 2.23 19.63 3.59
N ASN A 96 2.48 20.86 3.12
CA ASN A 96 2.08 21.32 1.80
C ASN A 96 3.28 21.38 0.86
N TYR A 97 3.07 20.96 -0.39
CA TYR A 97 4.11 21.09 -1.42
C TYR A 97 4.22 22.54 -1.89
N VAL A 98 5.42 23.11 -1.80
CA VAL A 98 5.74 24.44 -2.32
C VAL A 98 6.91 24.33 -3.29
N LYS A 99 6.71 24.81 -4.52
CA LYS A 99 7.77 24.92 -5.51
C LYS A 99 8.77 25.99 -5.04
N ARG A 100 10.06 25.62 -4.97
CA ARG A 100 11.11 26.60 -4.66
C ARG A 100 11.19 27.66 -5.76
N LYS A 101 11.29 28.94 -5.36
CA LYS A 101 11.62 30.02 -6.27
C LYS A 101 13.06 29.85 -6.75
N CYS A 102 13.28 29.95 -8.06
CA CYS A 102 14.63 30.04 -8.61
C CYS A 102 15.19 31.41 -8.24
N HIS A 103 16.08 31.46 -7.25
CA HIS A 103 16.90 32.63 -7.05
C HIS A 103 18.06 32.50 -8.04
N ALA A 104 18.13 33.40 -9.03
CA ALA A 104 19.32 33.53 -9.85
C ALA A 104 20.48 33.83 -8.90
N VAL A 105 21.45 32.93 -8.80
CA VAL A 105 22.66 33.17 -8.02
C VAL A 105 23.45 34.20 -8.84
N PRO A 106 23.70 35.42 -8.33
CA PRO A 106 24.53 36.37 -9.07
C PRO A 106 25.93 35.75 -9.19
N HIS A 107 26.40 35.62 -10.44
CA HIS A 107 27.79 35.26 -10.70
C HIS A 107 28.67 36.37 -10.11
N ARG A 108 29.61 35.97 -9.24
CA ARG A 108 30.71 36.83 -8.78
C ARG A 108 31.73 37.02 -9.90
#